data_AF-A0A662TFV6-F1
#
_entry.id   AF-A0A662TFV6-F1
#
_cell.length_a   1.000
_cell.length_b   1.000
_cell.length_c   1.000
_cell.angle_alpha   90.00
_cell.angle_beta   90.00
_cell.angle_gamma   90.00
#
_symmetry.space_group_name_H-M   'P 1'
#
loop_
_entity.id
_entity.type
_entity.pdbx_description
1 polymer ?
#
loop_
_entity_poly.entity_id
_entity_poly.type
_entity_poly.pdbx_seq_one_letter_code
_entity_poly.pdbx_strand_id
1 'polypeptide(L)'
;MKALRSKWRKKVARYTYQVVRMLNDAGVDRFTVRQLFYQLVSRGILKSTRRDYKNFDALLVKLRDEDPWLDSQFIDTSKPRFNYYDRMYWAGQKYFVELWCEKDALRGFFEPYAKRYRVNLVICRGYPSVTRLREAKEQRHIPPNVKYVVLYFGDFDPSGEDIFRWINKELRPYNIVVRKVALTMEQVKKYRLPPRVPKKKDPRTPKFIKKYGEVAVELDALHPVILRDMIRRSLLKYMDIHKRLQVEVAEGIQSEAVEIVDEVLKNLRAKLLDIALRHVRHEINLALPKAYEMLLDALESGRDISLKQLYDREKVLDHVRNTMFRWFRT
;
A
#
# COMPACT_ATOMS: atom_id res chain seq x y z
N MET A 1 -14.09 10.37 -28.72
CA MET A 1 -12.86 9.69 -29.20
C MET A 1 -12.14 10.60 -30.17
N LYS A 2 -10.90 11.04 -29.88
CA LYS A 2 -10.03 11.57 -30.95
C LYS A 2 -9.89 10.46 -31.99
N ALA A 3 -10.13 10.77 -33.27
CA ALA A 3 -10.19 9.75 -34.32
C ALA A 3 -8.91 8.90 -34.36
N LEU A 4 -9.00 7.63 -33.93
CA LEU A 4 -7.90 6.67 -34.03
C LEU A 4 -7.56 6.48 -35.51
N ARG A 5 -6.43 7.04 -35.96
CA ARG A 5 -6.05 7.09 -37.38
C ARG A 5 -5.80 5.72 -38.04
N SER A 6 -5.52 4.67 -37.25
CA SER A 6 -5.11 3.34 -37.77
C SER A 6 -6.24 2.32 -37.67
N LYS A 7 -6.49 1.58 -38.78
CA LYS A 7 -7.43 0.43 -38.81
C LYS A 7 -7.10 -0.61 -37.74
N TRP A 8 -5.81 -0.86 -37.50
CA TRP A 8 -5.35 -1.74 -36.42
C TRP A 8 -5.78 -1.21 -35.05
N ARG A 9 -5.55 0.08 -34.76
CA ARG A 9 -5.91 0.69 -33.46
C ARG A 9 -7.42 0.64 -33.22
N LYS A 10 -8.24 0.94 -34.24
CA LYS A 10 -9.70 0.84 -34.14
C LYS A 10 -10.15 -0.59 -33.83
N LYS A 11 -9.60 -1.58 -34.55
CA LYS A 11 -9.87 -3.00 -34.32
C LYS A 11 -9.52 -3.39 -32.88
N VAL A 12 -8.28 -3.14 -32.46
CA VAL A 12 -7.78 -3.53 -31.14
C VAL A 12 -8.55 -2.81 -30.02
N ALA A 13 -8.88 -1.54 -30.17
CA ALA A 13 -9.71 -0.81 -29.21
C ALA A 13 -11.07 -1.47 -29.01
N ARG A 14 -11.79 -1.78 -30.10
CA ARG A 14 -13.10 -2.46 -30.03
C ARG A 14 -13.01 -3.78 -29.26
N TYR A 15 -12.02 -4.62 -29.58
CA TYR A 15 -11.85 -5.90 -28.88
C TYR A 15 -11.39 -5.73 -27.43
N THR A 16 -10.64 -4.67 -27.11
CA THR A 16 -10.27 -4.33 -25.73
C THR A 16 -11.55 -4.16 -24.89
N TYR A 17 -12.48 -3.33 -25.33
CA TYR A 17 -13.77 -3.12 -24.63
C TYR A 17 -14.59 -4.41 -24.48
N GLN A 18 -14.69 -5.21 -25.55
CA GLN A 18 -15.42 -6.47 -25.52
C GLN A 18 -14.82 -7.45 -24.52
N VAL A 19 -13.50 -7.62 -24.52
CA VAL A 19 -12.80 -8.53 -23.60
C VAL A 19 -12.89 -8.03 -22.17
N VAL A 20 -12.76 -6.72 -21.93
CA VAL A 20 -12.95 -6.14 -20.59
C VAL A 20 -14.34 -6.45 -20.05
N ARG A 21 -15.41 -6.20 -20.82
CA ARG A 21 -16.79 -6.50 -20.37
C ARG A 21 -16.98 -7.98 -20.07
N MET A 22 -16.49 -8.85 -20.95
CA MET A 22 -16.56 -10.29 -20.76
C MET A 22 -15.78 -10.77 -19.52
N LEU A 23 -14.65 -10.12 -19.16
CA LEU A 23 -13.94 -10.41 -17.92
C LEU A 23 -14.77 -9.98 -16.69
N ASN A 24 -15.40 -8.81 -16.74
CA ASN A 24 -16.28 -8.34 -15.66
C ASN A 24 -17.49 -9.26 -15.49
N ASP A 25 -18.13 -9.68 -16.59
CA ASP A 25 -19.26 -10.64 -16.57
C ASP A 25 -18.86 -11.99 -15.95
N ALA A 26 -17.58 -12.35 -16.03
CA ALA A 26 -17.00 -13.53 -15.39
C ALA A 26 -16.51 -13.28 -13.95
N GLY A 27 -16.81 -12.11 -13.35
CA GLY A 27 -16.43 -11.75 -11.99
C GLY A 27 -14.99 -11.25 -11.81
N VAL A 28 -14.33 -10.82 -12.90
CA VAL A 28 -12.95 -10.30 -12.86
C VAL A 28 -12.93 -8.78 -13.07
N ASP A 29 -13.06 -8.03 -11.99
CA ASP A 29 -13.22 -6.56 -12.04
C ASP A 29 -11.90 -5.75 -11.99
N ARG A 30 -10.77 -6.42 -11.76
CA ARG A 30 -9.44 -5.79 -11.70
C ARG A 30 -8.40 -6.68 -12.35
N PHE A 31 -7.83 -6.23 -13.46
CA PHE A 31 -6.79 -6.99 -14.18
C PHE A 31 -5.59 -6.13 -14.57
N THR A 32 -4.46 -6.80 -14.84
CA THR A 32 -3.25 -6.12 -15.30
C THR A 32 -3.28 -5.92 -16.82
N VAL A 33 -2.51 -4.95 -17.31
CA VAL A 33 -2.30 -4.75 -18.76
C VAL A 33 -1.81 -6.03 -19.45
N ARG A 34 -0.95 -6.79 -18.76
CA ARG A 34 -0.39 -8.05 -19.26
C ARG A 34 -1.46 -9.13 -19.38
N GLN A 35 -2.35 -9.25 -18.40
CA GLN A 35 -3.47 -10.19 -18.45
C GLN A 35 -4.39 -9.88 -19.63
N LEU A 36 -4.81 -8.61 -19.80
CA LEU A 36 -5.65 -8.22 -20.93
C LEU A 36 -4.95 -8.44 -22.28
N PHE A 37 -3.65 -8.15 -22.36
CA PHE A 37 -2.86 -8.44 -23.56
C PHE A 37 -2.94 -9.92 -23.94
N TYR A 38 -2.75 -10.84 -22.98
CA TYR A 38 -2.82 -12.27 -23.26
C TYR A 38 -4.25 -12.74 -23.57
N GLN A 39 -5.28 -12.12 -23.00
CA GLN A 39 -6.67 -12.39 -23.39
C GLN A 39 -6.97 -11.99 -24.85
N LEU A 40 -6.30 -10.94 -25.36
CA LEU A 40 -6.38 -10.55 -26.77
C LEU A 40 -5.52 -11.45 -27.68
N VAL A 41 -4.40 -11.96 -27.18
CA VAL A 41 -3.55 -12.93 -27.88
C VAL A 41 -4.26 -14.27 -28.05
N SER A 42 -4.88 -14.81 -26.98
CA SER A 42 -5.60 -16.08 -27.03
C SER A 42 -6.80 -16.06 -27.99
N ARG A 43 -7.34 -14.87 -28.27
CA ARG A 43 -8.43 -14.64 -29.24
C ARG A 43 -7.94 -14.28 -30.65
N GLY A 44 -6.64 -14.38 -30.92
CA GLY A 44 -6.06 -14.08 -32.24
C GLY A 44 -6.13 -12.61 -32.65
N ILE A 45 -6.42 -11.69 -31.72
CA ILE A 45 -6.49 -10.24 -32.00
C ILE A 45 -5.08 -9.62 -32.07
N LEU A 46 -4.20 -10.08 -31.19
CA LEU A 46 -2.80 -9.65 -31.07
C LEU A 46 -1.85 -10.84 -31.20
N LYS A 47 -0.59 -10.58 -31.55
CA LYS A 47 0.48 -11.59 -31.49
C LYS A 47 1.26 -11.42 -30.19
N SER A 48 1.77 -12.53 -29.63
CA SER A 48 2.65 -12.53 -28.45
C SER A 48 4.07 -12.02 -28.80
N THR A 49 4.17 -10.77 -29.28
CA THR A 49 5.44 -10.14 -29.65
C THR A 49 5.68 -8.88 -28.82
N ARG A 50 6.96 -8.56 -28.60
CA ARG A 50 7.36 -7.32 -27.90
C ARG A 50 6.84 -6.06 -28.61
N ARG A 51 6.76 -6.09 -29.94
CA ARG A 51 6.25 -4.98 -30.76
C ARG A 51 4.75 -4.77 -30.54
N ASP A 52 3.95 -5.83 -30.60
CA ASP A 52 2.51 -5.76 -30.37
C ASP A 52 2.19 -5.33 -28.95
N TYR A 53 2.92 -5.86 -27.96
CA TYR A 53 2.75 -5.43 -26.57
C TYR A 53 3.00 -3.92 -26.41
N LYS A 54 4.10 -3.39 -26.95
CA LYS A 54 4.39 -1.95 -26.90
C LYS A 54 3.33 -1.10 -27.60
N ASN A 55 2.85 -1.55 -28.76
CA ASN A 55 1.80 -0.84 -29.50
C ASN A 55 0.45 -0.86 -28.78
N PHE A 56 0.10 -2.00 -28.19
CA PHE A 56 -1.10 -2.18 -27.39
C PHE A 56 -1.05 -1.33 -26.13
N ASP A 57 0.04 -1.36 -25.37
CA ASP A 57 0.25 -0.54 -24.17
C ASP A 57 0.09 0.96 -24.49
N ALA A 58 0.73 1.44 -25.55
CA ALA A 58 0.59 2.84 -25.99
C ALA A 58 -0.82 3.22 -26.47
N LEU A 59 -1.57 2.27 -27.05
CA LEU A 59 -2.99 2.48 -27.39
C LEU A 59 -3.85 2.52 -26.13
N LEU A 60 -3.62 1.58 -25.21
CA LEU A 60 -4.40 1.42 -24.00
C LEU A 60 -4.26 2.62 -23.07
N VAL A 61 -3.06 3.23 -22.99
CA VAL A 61 -2.86 4.51 -22.30
C VAL A 61 -3.82 5.58 -22.81
N LYS A 62 -4.01 5.71 -24.13
CA LYS A 62 -4.92 6.70 -24.72
C LYS A 62 -6.38 6.38 -24.43
N LEU A 63 -6.77 5.12 -24.56
CA LEU A 63 -8.14 4.70 -24.28
C LEU A 63 -8.51 4.98 -22.82
N ARG A 64 -7.61 4.60 -21.89
CA ARG A 64 -7.78 4.87 -20.46
C ARG A 64 -7.79 6.37 -20.15
N ASP A 65 -7.10 7.21 -20.91
CA ASP A 65 -7.14 8.68 -20.76
C ASP A 65 -8.45 9.31 -21.19
N GLU A 66 -9.09 8.76 -22.20
CA GLU A 66 -10.39 9.25 -22.66
C GLU A 66 -11.58 8.64 -21.89
N ASP A 67 -11.40 7.50 -21.23
CA ASP A 67 -12.48 6.73 -20.60
C ASP A 67 -12.14 6.30 -19.15
N PRO A 68 -12.67 7.01 -18.14
CA PRO A 68 -12.50 6.68 -16.73
C PRO A 68 -13.05 5.30 -16.33
N TRP A 69 -14.10 4.80 -16.98
CA TRP A 69 -14.66 3.47 -16.70
C TRP A 69 -13.67 2.39 -17.11
N LEU A 70 -13.06 2.53 -18.30
CA LEU A 70 -12.04 1.57 -18.75
C LEU A 70 -10.83 1.60 -17.81
N ASP A 71 -10.41 2.78 -17.39
CA ASP A 71 -9.27 2.93 -16.48
C ASP A 71 -9.50 2.28 -15.12
N SER A 72 -10.72 2.37 -14.57
CA SER A 72 -11.05 1.75 -13.29
C SER A 72 -10.97 0.22 -13.31
N GLN A 73 -10.92 -0.44 -14.47
CA GLN A 73 -10.77 -1.89 -14.57
C GLN A 73 -9.33 -2.38 -14.37
N PHE A 74 -8.34 -1.46 -14.37
CA PHE A 74 -6.94 -1.84 -14.30
C PHE A 74 -6.35 -1.70 -12.90
N ILE A 75 -5.50 -2.67 -12.54
CA ILE A 75 -4.61 -2.59 -11.39
C ILE A 75 -3.15 -2.67 -11.84
N ASP A 76 -2.29 -1.88 -11.20
CA ASP A 76 -0.84 -1.94 -11.40
C ASP A 76 -0.18 -2.65 -10.22
N THR A 77 0.16 -3.92 -10.43
CA THR A 77 0.94 -4.75 -9.51
C THR A 77 2.45 -4.65 -9.74
N SER A 78 2.87 -4.04 -10.85
CA SER A 78 4.28 -3.95 -11.24
C SER A 78 5.01 -2.79 -10.56
N LYS A 79 4.28 -1.74 -10.17
CA LYS A 79 4.81 -0.51 -9.53
C LYS A 79 3.93 -0.17 -8.34
N PRO A 80 4.12 -0.89 -7.21
CA PRO A 80 3.21 -0.81 -6.08
C PRO A 80 3.27 0.56 -5.43
N ARG A 81 2.11 0.98 -4.92
CA ARG A 81 1.95 2.05 -3.96
C ARG A 81 1.54 1.42 -2.64
N PHE A 82 2.33 1.65 -1.59
CA PHE A 82 2.03 1.22 -0.25
C PHE A 82 1.32 2.35 0.48
N ASN A 83 0.10 2.08 0.92
CA ASN A 83 -0.74 3.06 1.61
C ASN A 83 -0.47 3.01 3.11
N TYR A 84 0.43 3.86 3.58
CA TYR A 84 0.66 4.09 5.01
C TYR A 84 0.19 5.46 5.46
N TYR A 85 -0.39 6.24 4.56
CA TYR A 85 -0.94 7.54 4.90
C TYR A 85 -2.06 7.42 5.92
N ASP A 86 -1.89 8.12 7.04
CA ASP A 86 -2.88 8.17 8.11
C ASP A 86 -3.48 9.57 8.19
N ARG A 87 -4.79 9.67 7.97
CA ARG A 87 -5.50 10.95 7.98
C ARG A 87 -5.49 11.61 9.35
N MET A 88 -5.40 10.85 10.44
CA MET A 88 -5.42 11.41 11.79
C MET A 88 -4.12 12.16 12.09
N TYR A 89 -2.98 11.56 11.78
CA TYR A 89 -1.66 12.18 11.94
C TYR A 89 -1.41 13.38 11.03
N TRP A 90 -2.11 13.42 9.89
CA TRP A 90 -2.00 14.48 8.90
C TRP A 90 -3.17 15.47 8.91
N ALA A 91 -4.09 15.35 9.87
CA ALA A 91 -5.20 16.27 10.03
C ALA A 91 -4.69 17.70 10.29
N GLY A 92 -5.22 18.67 9.53
CA GLY A 92 -4.83 20.07 9.66
C GLY A 92 -3.39 20.41 9.24
N GLN A 93 -2.62 19.46 8.69
CA GLN A 93 -1.30 19.72 8.12
C GLN A 93 -1.42 20.51 6.82
N LYS A 94 -0.41 21.33 6.50
CA LYS A 94 -0.37 22.15 5.26
C LYS A 94 -0.03 21.33 4.01
N TYR A 95 0.54 20.16 4.19
CA TYR A 95 1.12 19.36 3.11
C TYR A 95 0.60 17.93 3.13
N PHE A 96 0.40 17.37 1.95
CA PHE A 96 0.22 15.93 1.74
C PHE A 96 1.50 15.41 1.11
N VAL A 97 2.20 14.48 1.76
CA VAL A 97 3.55 14.08 1.37
C VAL A 97 3.58 12.61 0.95
N GLU A 98 4.25 12.33 -0.17
CA GLU A 98 4.56 10.96 -0.60
C GLU A 98 6.04 10.76 -0.87
N LEU A 99 6.53 9.56 -0.55
CA LEU A 99 7.87 9.10 -0.90
C LEU A 99 7.81 8.35 -2.23
N TRP A 100 8.57 8.79 -3.23
CA TRP A 100 8.66 8.12 -4.52
C TRP A 100 10.08 7.61 -4.71
N CYS A 101 10.26 6.29 -4.75
CA CYS A 101 11.55 5.65 -4.95
C CYS A 101 11.61 4.96 -6.31
N GLU A 102 12.65 5.27 -7.09
CA GLU A 102 12.84 4.68 -8.42
C GLU A 102 13.15 3.18 -8.35
N LYS A 103 13.88 2.72 -7.33
CA LYS A 103 14.49 1.38 -7.26
C LYS A 103 13.75 0.46 -6.30
N ASP A 104 13.31 -0.70 -6.80
CA ASP A 104 12.55 -1.68 -6.01
C ASP A 104 13.37 -2.29 -4.87
N ALA A 105 14.68 -2.50 -5.09
CA ALA A 105 15.58 -3.08 -4.11
C ALA A 105 15.65 -2.26 -2.81
N LEU A 106 15.41 -0.95 -2.87
CA LEU A 106 15.40 -0.07 -1.72
C LEU A 106 14.06 -0.04 -0.99
N ARG A 107 13.02 -0.74 -1.46
CA ARG A 107 11.71 -0.78 -0.80
C ARG A 107 11.81 -1.09 0.69
N GLY A 108 12.53 -2.17 1.05
CA GLY A 108 12.69 -2.59 2.44
C GLY A 108 13.38 -1.55 3.32
N PHE A 109 14.21 -0.69 2.71
CA PHE A 109 14.83 0.43 3.40
C PHE A 109 13.85 1.59 3.63
N PHE A 110 13.03 1.95 2.63
CA PHE A 110 12.10 3.08 2.73
C PHE A 110 10.85 2.78 3.56
N GLU A 111 10.36 1.54 3.52
CA GLU A 111 9.08 1.13 4.12
C GLU A 111 8.96 1.44 5.62
N PRO A 112 9.96 1.17 6.48
CA PRO A 112 9.90 1.54 7.90
C PRO A 112 9.72 3.04 8.14
N TYR A 113 10.33 3.89 7.32
CA TYR A 113 10.18 5.34 7.44
C TYR A 113 8.83 5.81 6.91
N ALA A 114 8.35 5.23 5.81
CA ALA A 114 7.02 5.53 5.29
C ALA A 114 5.93 5.21 6.34
N LYS A 115 6.04 4.04 7.00
CA LYS A 115 5.19 3.65 8.13
C LYS A 115 5.32 4.61 9.30
N ARG A 116 6.55 4.87 9.77
CA ARG A 116 6.79 5.77 10.91
C ARG A 116 6.22 7.17 10.67
N TYR A 117 6.39 7.72 9.48
CA TYR A 117 5.91 9.05 9.14
C TYR A 117 4.47 9.09 8.65
N ARG A 118 3.79 7.92 8.58
CA ARG A 118 2.43 7.76 8.08
C ARG A 118 2.26 8.41 6.71
N VAL A 119 3.15 8.10 5.76
CA VAL A 119 3.13 8.62 4.37
C VAL A 119 3.15 7.48 3.37
N ASN A 120 2.55 7.68 2.20
CA ASN A 120 2.57 6.65 1.17
C ASN A 120 3.97 6.49 0.56
N LEU A 121 4.29 5.26 0.18
CA LEU A 121 5.51 4.90 -0.55
C LEU A 121 5.15 4.39 -1.93
N VAL A 122 5.64 5.05 -2.97
CA VAL A 122 5.49 4.64 -4.37
C VAL A 122 6.82 4.11 -4.89
N ILE A 123 6.81 2.87 -5.38
CA ILE A 123 7.96 2.26 -6.04
C ILE A 123 7.77 2.34 -7.56
N CYS A 124 8.60 3.13 -8.24
CA CYS A 124 8.41 3.44 -9.66
C CYS A 124 9.03 2.41 -10.61
N ARG A 125 10.06 1.65 -10.19
CA ARG A 125 10.84 0.74 -11.04
C ARG A 125 11.25 1.40 -12.37
N GLY A 126 11.93 2.55 -12.26
CA GLY A 126 12.17 3.48 -13.37
C GLY A 126 11.04 4.50 -13.51
N TYR A 127 10.50 4.68 -14.73
CA TYR A 127 9.38 5.59 -14.98
C TYR A 127 8.13 5.15 -14.21
N PRO A 128 7.41 6.03 -13.48
CA PRO A 128 6.14 5.66 -12.88
C PRO A 128 5.11 5.29 -13.95
N SER A 129 4.15 4.43 -13.60
CA SER A 129 3.07 4.08 -14.51
C SER A 129 2.08 5.23 -14.69
N VAL A 130 1.31 5.17 -15.78
CA VAL A 130 0.22 6.12 -16.05
C VAL A 130 -0.82 6.08 -14.94
N THR A 131 -1.12 4.89 -14.39
CA THR A 131 -2.00 4.74 -13.22
C THR A 131 -1.50 5.57 -12.04
N ARG A 132 -0.21 5.46 -11.68
CA ARG A 132 0.37 6.20 -10.55
C ARG A 132 0.37 7.71 -10.77
N LEU A 133 0.71 8.16 -11.97
CA LEU A 133 0.64 9.59 -12.29
C LEU A 133 -0.79 10.11 -12.24
N ARG A 134 -1.75 9.36 -12.75
CA ARG A 134 -3.16 9.74 -12.71
C ARG A 134 -3.68 9.86 -11.29
N GLU A 135 -3.45 8.84 -10.46
CA GLU A 135 -3.85 8.87 -9.04
C GLU A 135 -3.28 10.11 -8.33
N ALA A 136 -2.04 10.49 -8.66
CA ALA A 136 -1.45 11.70 -8.12
C ALA A 136 -2.13 12.98 -8.65
N LYS A 137 -2.42 13.04 -9.96
CA LYS A 137 -3.08 14.18 -10.62
C LYS A 137 -4.52 14.39 -10.17
N GLU A 138 -5.25 13.31 -9.88
CA GLU A 138 -6.66 13.37 -9.49
C GLU A 138 -6.87 13.88 -8.06
N GLN A 139 -5.85 13.77 -7.18
CA GLN A 139 -5.87 14.32 -5.83
C GLN A 139 -7.12 13.93 -4.99
N ARG A 140 -7.78 12.79 -5.30
CA ARG A 140 -9.11 12.43 -4.77
C ARG A 140 -9.24 12.46 -3.24
N HIS A 141 -8.13 12.29 -2.53
CA HIS A 141 -8.09 12.21 -1.07
C HIS A 141 -7.32 13.36 -0.42
N ILE A 142 -6.99 14.39 -1.19
CA ILE A 142 -6.20 15.54 -0.72
C ILE A 142 -7.17 16.72 -0.53
N PRO A 143 -7.24 17.32 0.66
CA PRO A 143 -8.08 18.50 0.86
C PRO A 143 -7.65 19.66 -0.06
N PRO A 144 -8.57 20.51 -0.56
CA PRO A 144 -8.26 21.56 -1.54
C PRO A 144 -7.13 22.52 -1.12
N ASN A 145 -7.00 22.77 0.19
CA ASN A 145 -6.08 23.75 0.77
C ASN A 145 -4.71 23.14 1.11
N VAL A 146 -4.52 21.86 0.81
CA VAL A 146 -3.31 21.10 1.15
C VAL A 146 -2.42 20.98 -0.07
N LYS A 147 -1.14 21.35 0.08
CA LYS A 147 -0.17 21.27 -1.01
C LYS A 147 0.39 19.86 -1.11
N TYR A 148 0.26 19.23 -2.27
CA TYR A 148 0.83 17.90 -2.49
C TYR A 148 2.34 18.00 -2.78
N VAL A 149 3.16 17.34 -1.98
CA VAL A 149 4.61 17.23 -2.16
C VAL A 149 5.02 15.78 -2.44
N VAL A 150 5.72 15.57 -3.55
CA VAL A 150 6.36 14.30 -3.89
C VAL A 150 7.86 14.42 -3.59
N LEU A 151 8.36 13.56 -2.71
CA LEU A 151 9.78 13.44 -2.38
C LEU A 151 10.38 12.31 -3.21
N TYR A 152 11.09 12.67 -4.27
CA TYR A 152 11.66 11.74 -5.24
C TYR A 152 13.09 11.33 -4.87
N PHE A 153 13.32 10.02 -4.87
CA PHE A 153 14.59 9.35 -4.65
C PHE A 153 14.91 8.47 -5.86
N GLY A 154 15.93 8.84 -6.61
CA GLY A 154 16.37 8.11 -7.80
C GLY A 154 17.86 8.24 -8.03
N ASP A 155 18.34 7.49 -9.00
CA ASP A 155 19.76 7.47 -9.35
C ASP A 155 20.19 8.83 -9.93
N PHE A 156 21.49 9.10 -9.84
CA PHE A 156 22.12 10.19 -10.55
C PHE A 156 22.72 9.65 -11.84
N ASP A 157 21.89 9.43 -12.86
CA ASP A 157 22.32 8.96 -14.18
C ASP A 157 21.39 9.52 -15.29
N PRO A 158 21.67 9.28 -16.59
CA PRO A 158 20.85 9.81 -17.68
C PRO A 158 19.37 9.45 -17.60
N SER A 159 19.04 8.26 -17.11
CA SER A 159 17.66 7.79 -17.00
C SER A 159 16.99 8.37 -15.74
N GLY A 160 17.65 8.35 -14.58
CA GLY A 160 17.11 8.88 -13.33
C GLY A 160 16.82 10.39 -13.39
N GLU A 161 17.70 11.17 -14.04
CA GLU A 161 17.47 12.61 -14.28
C GLU A 161 16.30 12.86 -15.23
N ASP A 162 16.14 12.03 -16.27
CA ASP A 162 15.02 12.18 -17.20
C ASP A 162 13.68 11.77 -16.59
N ILE A 163 13.67 10.72 -15.75
CA ILE A 163 12.49 10.30 -14.99
C ILE A 163 12.06 11.44 -14.07
N PHE A 164 12.97 12.01 -13.27
CA PHE A 164 12.67 13.16 -12.42
C PHE A 164 12.11 14.35 -13.23
N ARG A 165 12.78 14.71 -14.34
CA ARG A 165 12.33 15.78 -15.25
C ARG A 165 10.92 15.51 -15.77
N TRP A 166 10.64 14.27 -16.19
CA TRP A 166 9.36 13.88 -16.75
C TRP A 166 8.24 13.93 -15.70
N ILE A 167 8.44 13.34 -14.51
CA ILE A 167 7.49 13.41 -13.40
C ILE A 167 7.18 14.87 -13.06
N ASN A 168 8.22 15.70 -12.91
CA ASN A 168 8.03 17.11 -12.62
C ASN A 168 7.25 17.83 -13.72
N LYS A 169 7.53 17.54 -15.00
CA LYS A 169 6.78 18.12 -16.14
C LYS A 169 5.30 17.72 -16.11
N GLU A 170 5.01 16.44 -15.84
CA GLU A 170 3.64 15.90 -15.83
C GLU A 170 2.80 16.41 -14.66
N LEU A 171 3.42 16.65 -13.50
CA LEU A 171 2.74 17.04 -12.28
C LEU A 171 2.73 18.56 -12.03
N ARG A 172 3.62 19.33 -12.66
CA ARG A 172 3.72 20.80 -12.54
C ARG A 172 2.41 21.55 -12.81
N PRO A 173 1.54 21.15 -13.76
CA PRO A 173 0.25 21.83 -13.97
C PRO A 173 -0.75 21.70 -12.81
N TYR A 174 -0.50 20.78 -11.87
CA TYR A 174 -1.40 20.47 -10.76
C TYR A 174 -0.87 21.09 -9.45
N ASN A 175 -1.64 20.99 -8.37
CA ASN A 175 -1.23 21.48 -7.04
C ASN A 175 -0.13 20.62 -6.38
N ILE A 176 0.84 20.15 -7.17
CA ILE A 176 1.84 19.14 -6.82
C ILE A 176 3.25 19.71 -7.02
N VAL A 177 4.10 19.51 -6.02
CA VAL A 177 5.51 19.91 -6.06
C VAL A 177 6.37 18.65 -5.96
N VAL A 178 7.19 18.41 -6.98
CA VAL A 178 8.13 17.28 -6.99
C VAL A 178 9.50 17.78 -6.56
N ARG A 179 10.09 17.16 -5.53
CA ARG A 179 11.41 17.50 -4.98
C ARG A 179 12.34 16.31 -5.14
N LYS A 180 13.43 16.47 -5.89
CA LYS A 180 14.51 15.49 -5.89
C LYS A 180 15.26 15.60 -4.56
N VAL A 181 15.08 14.63 -3.68
CA VAL A 181 15.76 14.56 -2.38
C VAL A 181 17.11 13.88 -2.52
N ALA A 182 17.18 12.82 -3.31
CA ALA A 182 18.41 12.16 -3.69
C ALA A 182 18.27 11.55 -5.11
N LEU A 183 19.34 11.37 -5.88
CA LEU A 183 20.69 11.92 -5.71
C LEU A 183 20.92 13.15 -6.58
N THR A 184 21.56 14.19 -6.04
CA THR A 184 22.01 15.37 -6.80
C THR A 184 23.53 15.35 -7.01
N MET A 185 24.03 16.07 -8.02
CA MET A 185 25.48 16.22 -8.25
C MET A 185 26.21 16.79 -7.03
N GLU A 186 25.60 17.74 -6.31
CA GLU A 186 26.17 18.30 -5.08
C GLU A 186 26.33 17.23 -4.00
N GLN A 187 25.34 16.34 -3.85
CA GLN A 187 25.41 15.22 -2.92
C GLN A 187 26.47 14.20 -3.34
N VAL A 188 26.56 13.88 -4.63
CA VAL A 188 27.60 12.98 -5.18
C VAL A 188 29.00 13.49 -4.80
N LYS A 189 29.28 14.79 -5.01
CA LYS A 189 30.54 15.42 -4.62
C LYS A 189 30.74 15.44 -3.11
N LYS A 190 29.73 15.89 -2.36
CA LYS A 190 29.77 16.04 -0.90
C LYS A 190 30.10 14.73 -0.19
N TYR A 191 29.49 13.62 -0.61
CA TYR A 191 29.67 12.31 0.02
C TYR A 191 30.74 11.45 -0.68
N ARG A 192 31.47 12.00 -1.65
CA ARG A 192 32.53 11.32 -2.41
C ARG A 192 32.07 9.94 -2.93
N LEU A 193 30.87 9.90 -3.50
CA LEU A 193 30.26 8.65 -3.94
C LEU A 193 31.02 8.06 -5.15
N PRO A 194 31.21 6.73 -5.22
CA PRO A 194 31.93 6.11 -6.31
C PRO A 194 31.19 6.30 -7.65
N PRO A 195 31.81 6.97 -8.64
CA PRO A 195 31.18 7.17 -9.94
C PRO A 195 31.26 5.89 -10.77
N ARG A 196 30.28 5.74 -11.67
CA ARG A 196 30.32 4.79 -12.78
C ARG A 196 30.20 5.54 -14.10
N VAL A 197 30.70 4.90 -15.16
CA VAL A 197 30.52 5.41 -16.53
C VAL A 197 29.04 5.26 -16.94
N PRO A 198 28.39 6.34 -17.43
CA PRO A 198 27.02 6.27 -17.92
C PRO A 198 26.84 5.27 -19.08
N LYS A 199 25.65 4.68 -19.20
CA LYS A 199 25.34 3.72 -20.28
C LYS A 199 25.43 4.39 -21.65
N LYS A 200 26.43 4.02 -22.46
CA LYS A 200 26.69 4.60 -23.79
C LYS A 200 25.53 4.50 -24.79
N LYS A 201 24.69 3.44 -24.68
CA LYS A 201 23.55 3.21 -25.59
C LYS A 201 22.27 3.95 -25.18
N ASP A 202 22.24 4.64 -24.04
CA ASP A 202 21.07 5.44 -23.65
C ASP A 202 21.07 6.75 -24.47
N PRO A 203 20.01 7.04 -25.25
CA PRO A 203 19.91 8.25 -26.07
C PRO A 203 19.95 9.55 -25.25
N ARG A 204 19.78 9.47 -23.93
CA ARG A 204 19.84 10.61 -23.00
C ARG A 204 21.28 10.92 -22.57
N THR A 205 22.20 9.97 -22.72
CA THR A 205 23.60 10.07 -22.28
C THR A 205 24.34 11.28 -22.82
N PRO A 206 24.25 11.65 -24.12
CA PRO A 206 24.97 12.82 -24.63
C PRO A 206 24.60 14.13 -23.91
N LYS A 207 23.30 14.35 -23.67
CA LYS A 207 22.80 15.54 -22.96
C LYS A 207 23.21 15.53 -21.48
N PHE A 208 23.22 14.35 -20.85
CA PHE A 208 23.66 14.18 -19.47
C PHE A 208 25.16 14.48 -19.32
N ILE A 209 26.01 13.88 -20.16
CA ILE A 209 27.46 14.09 -20.15
C ILE A 209 27.79 15.57 -20.37
N LYS A 210 27.11 16.24 -21.32
CA LYS A 210 27.30 17.68 -21.54
C LYS A 210 27.00 18.52 -20.28
N LYS A 211 26.06 18.09 -19.45
CA LYS A 211 25.62 18.85 -18.26
C LYS A 211 26.42 18.51 -17.00
N TYR A 212 26.79 17.24 -16.83
CA TYR A 212 27.27 16.69 -15.56
C TYR A 212 28.61 15.94 -15.68
N GLY A 213 29.13 15.77 -16.89
CA GLY A 213 30.30 14.92 -17.17
C GLY A 213 29.95 13.43 -17.17
N GLU A 214 30.97 12.58 -17.25
CA GLU A 214 30.84 11.13 -17.25
C GLU A 214 30.67 10.54 -15.84
N VAL A 215 29.83 11.17 -15.02
CA VAL A 215 29.60 10.79 -13.63
C VAL A 215 28.17 10.31 -13.47
N ALA A 216 27.98 9.00 -13.37
CA ALA A 216 26.73 8.41 -12.91
C ALA A 216 26.91 7.76 -11.54
N VAL A 217 25.89 7.77 -10.69
CA VAL A 217 25.91 7.17 -9.35
C VAL A 217 24.56 6.56 -9.02
N GLU A 218 24.55 5.34 -8.48
CA GLU A 218 23.34 4.70 -7.99
C GLU A 218 22.96 5.22 -6.60
N LEU A 219 21.66 5.26 -6.30
CA LEU A 219 21.15 5.63 -4.98
C LEU A 219 21.71 4.72 -3.87
N ASP A 220 21.94 3.44 -4.17
CA ASP A 220 22.53 2.45 -3.25
C ASP A 220 23.97 2.78 -2.84
N ALA A 221 24.67 3.65 -3.56
CA ALA A 221 26.01 4.07 -3.19
C ALA A 221 26.01 4.99 -1.95
N LEU A 222 24.87 5.58 -1.58
CA LEU A 222 24.76 6.35 -0.34
C LEU A 222 24.87 5.44 0.89
N HIS A 223 25.68 5.88 1.86
CA HIS A 223 25.69 5.22 3.15
C HIS A 223 24.28 5.24 3.79
N PRO A 224 23.80 4.11 4.36
CA PRO A 224 22.43 3.99 4.88
C PRO A 224 22.04 5.06 5.91
N VAL A 225 22.99 5.48 6.76
CA VAL A 225 22.75 6.55 7.76
C VAL A 225 22.44 7.89 7.08
N ILE A 226 23.11 8.19 5.96
CA ILE A 226 22.92 9.43 5.22
C ILE A 226 21.56 9.42 4.53
N LEU A 227 21.20 8.30 3.87
CA LEU A 227 19.91 8.15 3.21
C LEU A 227 18.76 8.22 4.22
N ARG A 228 18.89 7.55 5.38
CA ARG A 228 17.94 7.66 6.50
C ARG A 228 17.72 9.11 6.91
N ASP A 229 18.81 9.85 7.11
CA ASP A 229 18.73 11.22 7.56
C ASP A 229 18.18 12.17 6.50
N MET A 230 18.45 11.92 5.21
CA MET A 230 17.80 12.62 4.09
C MET A 230 16.28 12.40 4.08
N ILE A 231 15.83 11.15 4.21
CA ILE A 231 14.39 10.82 4.29
C ILE A 231 13.76 11.57 5.46
N ARG A 232 14.34 11.42 6.66
CA ARG A 232 13.87 12.08 7.88
C ARG A 232 13.76 13.59 7.72
N ARG A 233 14.84 14.27 7.33
CA ARG A 233 14.85 15.73 7.17
C ARG A 233 13.88 16.21 6.10
N SER A 234 13.77 15.48 4.99
CA SER A 234 12.86 15.85 3.91
C SER A 234 11.39 15.72 4.31
N LEU A 235 11.02 14.72 5.11
CA LEU A 235 9.67 14.56 5.65
C LEU A 235 9.36 15.61 6.73
N LEU A 236 10.26 15.80 7.70
CA LEU A 236 10.09 16.77 8.78
C LEU A 236 9.93 18.20 8.27
N LYS A 237 10.55 18.53 7.13
CA LYS A 237 10.37 19.84 6.47
C LYS A 237 8.91 20.16 6.11
N TYR A 238 8.09 19.15 5.86
CA TYR A 238 6.69 19.30 5.44
C TYR A 238 5.70 18.82 6.51
N MET A 239 6.19 18.49 7.70
CA MET A 239 5.37 18.02 8.81
C MET A 239 5.41 19.03 9.95
N ASP A 240 4.24 19.51 10.36
CA ASP A 240 4.09 20.21 11.63
C ASP A 240 4.25 19.20 12.76
N ILE A 241 5.41 19.24 13.40
CA ILE A 241 5.78 18.33 14.49
C ILE A 241 4.93 18.54 15.74
N HIS A 242 4.41 19.74 15.98
CA HIS A 242 3.57 20.00 17.15
C HIS A 242 2.19 19.37 16.98
N LYS A 243 1.58 19.50 15.79
CA LYS A 243 0.33 18.80 15.46
C LYS A 243 0.48 17.29 15.53
N ARG A 244 1.59 16.76 15.01
CA ARG A 244 1.88 15.34 15.13
C ARG A 244 2.01 14.91 16.59
N LEU A 245 2.75 15.66 17.41
CA LEU A 245 2.94 15.35 18.82
C LEU A 245 1.61 15.31 19.57
N GLN A 246 0.68 16.23 19.28
CA GLN A 246 -0.66 16.22 19.88
C GLN A 246 -1.41 14.91 19.60
N VAL A 247 -1.36 14.41 18.35
CA VAL A 247 -2.00 13.14 17.97
C VAL A 247 -1.33 11.96 18.67
N GLU A 248 0.01 11.91 18.67
CA GLU A 248 0.77 10.83 19.34
C GLU A 248 0.51 10.79 20.85
N VAL A 249 0.44 11.95 21.51
CA VAL A 249 0.12 12.03 22.93
C VAL A 249 -1.32 11.59 23.20
N ALA A 250 -2.29 12.01 22.39
CA ALA A 250 -3.68 11.60 22.54
C ALA A 250 -3.86 10.08 22.36
N GLU A 251 -3.22 9.49 21.34
CA GLU A 251 -3.20 8.04 21.15
C GLU A 251 -2.48 7.33 22.30
N GLY A 252 -1.36 7.87 22.79
CA GLY A 252 -0.61 7.32 23.91
C GLY A 252 -1.44 7.29 25.20
N ILE A 253 -2.16 8.38 25.52
CA ILE A 253 -3.09 8.43 26.66
C ILE A 253 -4.18 7.38 26.51
N GLN A 254 -4.77 7.25 25.32
CA GLN A 254 -5.82 6.26 25.07
C GLN A 254 -5.28 4.82 25.20
N SER A 255 -4.10 4.53 24.64
CA SER A 255 -3.46 3.23 24.72
C SER A 255 -3.16 2.85 26.17
N GLU A 256 -2.57 3.77 26.93
CA GLU A 256 -2.26 3.57 28.35
C GLU A 256 -3.52 3.31 29.17
N ALA A 257 -4.60 4.07 28.93
CA ALA A 257 -5.87 3.86 29.61
C ALA A 257 -6.47 2.46 29.33
N VAL A 258 -6.37 1.98 28.09
CA VAL A 258 -6.79 0.62 27.73
C VAL A 258 -5.94 -0.42 28.44
N GLU A 259 -4.62 -0.26 28.45
CA GLU A 259 -3.70 -1.19 29.12
C GLU A 259 -3.98 -1.27 30.63
N ILE A 260 -4.19 -0.14 31.31
CA ILE A 260 -4.56 -0.09 32.73
C ILE A 260 -5.88 -0.84 32.97
N VAL A 261 -6.91 -0.59 32.16
CA VAL A 261 -8.20 -1.28 32.30
C VAL A 261 -8.06 -2.78 32.06
N ASP A 262 -7.33 -3.18 31.02
CA ASP A 262 -7.08 -4.58 30.70
C ASP A 262 -6.33 -5.30 31.83
N GLU A 263 -5.36 -4.64 32.48
CA GLU A 263 -4.65 -5.19 33.63
C GLU A 263 -5.58 -5.43 34.83
N VAL A 264 -6.46 -4.47 35.14
CA VAL A 264 -7.47 -4.62 36.19
C VAL A 264 -8.45 -5.75 35.84
N LEU A 265 -8.94 -5.77 34.59
CA LEU A 265 -9.88 -6.77 34.11
C LEU A 265 -9.24 -8.16 34.03
N LYS A 266 -7.93 -8.29 33.84
CA LYS A 266 -7.25 -9.59 33.81
C LYS A 266 -7.48 -10.37 35.10
N ASN A 267 -7.36 -9.72 36.25
CA ASN A 267 -7.60 -10.33 37.56
C ASN A 267 -9.07 -10.70 37.75
N LEU A 268 -9.98 -9.80 37.37
CA LEU A 268 -11.41 -10.06 37.45
C LEU A 268 -11.81 -11.22 36.53
N ARG A 269 -11.34 -11.22 35.29
CA ARG A 269 -11.56 -12.26 34.28
C ARG A 269 -11.06 -13.61 34.78
N ALA A 270 -9.90 -13.69 35.41
CA ALA A 270 -9.38 -14.92 35.98
C ALA A 270 -10.32 -15.49 37.06
N LYS A 271 -10.82 -14.64 37.97
CA LYS A 271 -11.77 -15.07 39.01
C LYS A 271 -13.14 -15.48 38.45
N LEU A 272 -13.67 -14.72 37.49
CA LEU A 272 -14.94 -15.07 36.82
C LEU A 272 -14.81 -16.36 36.00
N LEU A 273 -13.65 -16.58 35.37
CA LEU A 273 -13.35 -17.80 34.65
C LEU A 273 -13.34 -19.01 35.58
N ASP A 274 -12.72 -18.90 36.77
CA ASP A 274 -12.74 -19.97 37.77
C ASP A 274 -14.17 -20.34 38.19
N ILE A 275 -15.03 -19.35 38.46
CA ILE A 275 -16.43 -19.58 38.81
C ILE A 275 -17.15 -20.30 37.65
N ALA A 276 -17.07 -19.74 36.44
CA ALA A 276 -17.71 -20.33 35.27
C ALA A 276 -17.23 -21.77 35.06
N LEU A 277 -15.93 -22.02 35.16
CA LEU A 277 -15.33 -23.34 35.01
C LEU A 277 -15.82 -24.32 36.08
N ARG A 278 -15.92 -23.91 37.34
CA ARG A 278 -16.48 -24.74 38.41
C ARG A 278 -17.93 -25.15 38.14
N HIS A 279 -18.78 -24.20 37.75
CA HIS A 279 -20.19 -24.48 37.47
C HIS A 279 -20.39 -25.35 36.23
N VAL A 280 -19.74 -24.99 35.11
CA VAL A 280 -19.81 -25.77 33.87
C VAL A 280 -19.28 -27.18 34.10
N ARG A 281 -18.14 -27.34 34.79
CA ARG A 281 -17.58 -28.65 35.11
C ARG A 281 -18.53 -29.47 35.98
N HIS A 282 -19.15 -28.87 36.98
CA HIS A 282 -20.10 -29.57 37.85
C HIS A 282 -21.30 -30.10 37.07
N GLU A 283 -21.96 -29.25 36.27
CA GLU A 283 -23.13 -29.67 35.47
C GLU A 283 -22.76 -30.71 34.41
N ILE A 284 -21.64 -30.50 33.70
CA ILE A 284 -21.15 -31.49 32.74
C ILE A 284 -20.88 -32.81 33.43
N ASN A 285 -20.20 -32.84 34.58
CA ASN A 285 -19.89 -34.10 35.27
C ASN A 285 -21.15 -34.87 35.71
N LEU A 286 -22.26 -34.18 36.00
CA LEU A 286 -23.55 -34.81 36.30
C LEU A 286 -24.20 -35.40 35.04
N ALA A 287 -24.09 -34.71 33.89
CA ALA A 287 -24.65 -35.15 32.63
C ALA A 287 -23.78 -36.18 31.88
N LEU A 288 -22.46 -36.17 32.14
CA LEU A 288 -21.45 -36.91 31.39
C LEU A 288 -21.70 -38.42 31.36
N PRO A 289 -22.05 -39.11 32.46
CA PRO A 289 -22.31 -40.55 32.42
C PRO A 289 -23.43 -40.95 31.44
N LYS A 290 -24.44 -40.09 31.28
CA LYS A 290 -25.57 -40.32 30.36
C LYS A 290 -25.22 -39.92 28.92
N ALA A 291 -24.34 -38.94 28.75
CA ALA A 291 -23.93 -38.44 27.44
C ALA A 291 -22.69 -39.14 26.88
N TYR A 292 -21.97 -39.94 27.68
CA TYR A 292 -20.65 -40.48 27.35
C TYR A 292 -20.65 -41.29 26.06
N GLU A 293 -21.57 -42.25 25.92
CA GLU A 293 -21.68 -43.10 24.73
C GLU A 293 -22.03 -42.29 23.47
N MET A 294 -22.90 -41.28 23.60
CA MET A 294 -23.23 -40.39 22.50
C MET A 294 -22.02 -39.54 22.06
N LEU A 295 -21.21 -39.08 23.01
CA LEU A 295 -19.99 -38.32 22.72
C LEU A 295 -18.92 -39.21 22.09
N LEU A 296 -18.81 -40.47 22.53
CA LEU A 296 -17.89 -41.46 21.97
C LEU A 296 -18.28 -41.82 20.54
N ASP A 297 -19.56 -42.10 20.27
CA ASP A 297 -20.10 -42.35 18.93
C ASP A 297 -19.88 -41.15 17.98
N ALA A 298 -20.07 -39.93 18.48
CA ALA A 298 -19.78 -38.71 17.71
C ALA A 298 -18.29 -38.66 17.31
N LEU A 299 -17.39 -38.98 18.25
CA LEU A 299 -15.95 -39.01 18.00
C LEU A 299 -15.56 -40.10 17.00
N GLU A 300 -16.06 -41.31 17.17
CA GLU A 300 -15.79 -42.46 16.29
C GLU A 300 -16.34 -42.25 14.87
N SER A 301 -17.45 -41.52 14.76
CA SER A 301 -18.06 -41.12 13.49
C SER A 301 -17.42 -39.89 12.84
N GLY A 302 -16.37 -39.30 13.43
CA GLY A 302 -15.70 -38.10 12.93
C GLY A 302 -16.54 -36.81 12.99
N ARG A 303 -17.54 -36.76 13.88
CA ARG A 303 -18.37 -35.57 14.14
C ARG A 303 -17.78 -34.71 15.27
N ASP A 304 -18.05 -33.41 15.24
CA ASP A 304 -17.60 -32.50 16.28
C ASP A 304 -18.27 -32.79 17.63
N ILE A 305 -17.47 -32.83 18.69
CA ILE A 305 -17.96 -32.91 20.07
C ILE A 305 -18.40 -31.52 20.55
N SER A 306 -19.63 -31.43 21.05
CA SER A 306 -20.15 -30.22 21.68
C SER A 306 -20.68 -30.51 23.08
N LEU A 307 -20.15 -29.81 24.07
CA LEU A 307 -20.61 -29.88 25.47
C LEU A 307 -21.71 -28.85 25.79
N LYS A 308 -22.07 -27.99 24.83
CA LYS A 308 -22.98 -26.85 25.05
C LYS A 308 -24.40 -27.27 25.48
N GLN A 309 -24.81 -28.50 25.17
CA GLN A 309 -26.12 -29.05 25.54
C GLN A 309 -26.10 -29.77 26.90
N LEU A 310 -24.93 -29.94 27.52
CA LEU A 310 -24.75 -30.71 28.75
C LEU A 310 -24.77 -29.87 30.02
N TYR A 311 -24.97 -28.56 29.89
CA TYR A 311 -25.12 -27.62 31.00
C TYR A 311 -26.08 -26.50 30.61
N ASP A 312 -26.70 -25.86 31.59
CA ASP A 312 -27.57 -24.71 31.37
C ASP A 312 -26.72 -23.42 31.31
N ARG A 313 -26.51 -22.94 30.08
CA ARG A 313 -25.70 -21.74 29.84
C ARG A 313 -26.28 -20.49 30.49
N GLU A 314 -27.59 -20.30 30.47
CA GLU A 314 -28.19 -19.09 31.04
C GLU A 314 -28.07 -19.10 32.56
N LYS A 315 -28.29 -20.26 33.19
CA LYS A 315 -28.07 -20.43 34.64
C LYS A 315 -26.63 -20.15 35.05
N VAL A 316 -25.64 -20.63 34.29
CA VAL A 316 -24.22 -20.33 34.54
C VAL A 316 -23.94 -18.83 34.38
N LEU A 317 -24.47 -18.19 33.33
CA LEU A 317 -24.31 -16.75 33.12
C LEU A 317 -24.90 -15.94 34.27
N ASP A 318 -26.09 -16.29 34.74
CA ASP A 318 -26.73 -15.61 35.87
C ASP A 318 -25.94 -15.81 37.17
N HIS A 319 -25.37 -16.99 37.39
CA HIS A 319 -24.52 -17.22 38.55
C HIS A 319 -23.23 -16.37 38.51
N VAL A 320 -22.57 -16.32 37.36
CA VAL A 320 -21.35 -15.50 37.16
C VAL A 320 -21.67 -14.02 37.35
N ARG A 321 -22.78 -13.53 36.76
CA ARG A 321 -23.25 -12.14 36.91
C ARG A 321 -23.56 -11.81 38.36
N ASN A 322 -24.35 -12.63 39.04
CA ASN A 322 -24.74 -12.40 40.44
C ASN A 322 -23.52 -12.39 41.37
N THR A 323 -22.54 -13.26 41.12
CA THR A 323 -21.30 -13.30 41.90
C THR A 323 -20.46 -12.04 41.66
N MET A 324 -20.33 -11.63 40.40
CA MET A 324 -19.68 -10.37 40.04
C MET A 324 -20.36 -9.17 40.71
N PHE A 325 -21.70 -9.08 40.67
CA PHE A 325 -22.45 -7.99 41.30
C PHE A 325 -22.26 -7.91 42.81
N ARG A 326 -22.10 -9.05 43.49
CA ARG A 326 -21.81 -9.08 44.93
C ARG A 326 -20.44 -8.46 45.24
N TRP A 327 -19.42 -8.72 44.42
CA TRP A 327 -18.08 -8.15 44.62
C TRP A 327 -18.02 -6.63 44.45
N PHE A 328 -18.90 -6.05 43.63
CA PHE A 328 -18.96 -4.59 43.42
C PHE A 328 -19.87 -3.86 44.42
N ARG A 329 -20.62 -4.58 45.27
CA ARG A 329 -21.51 -3.99 46.30
C ARG A 329 -20.88 -3.89 47.70
N THR A 330 -19.80 -4.61 47.94
CA THR A 330 -18.91 -4.53 49.12
C THR A 330 -17.69 -3.71 48.78
#